data_AF-A0A0F9JH27-F1
#
_entry.id   AF-A0A0F9JH27-F1
#
_cell.length_a   1.000
_cell.length_b   1.000
_cell.length_c   1.000
_cell.angle_alpha   90.00
_cell.angle_beta   90.00
_cell.angle_gamma   90.00
#
_symmetry.space_group_name_H-M   'P 1'
#
loop_
_entity.id
_entity.type
_entity.pdbx_description
1 polymer ?
#
loop_
_entity_poly.entity_id
_entity_poly.type
_entity_poly.pdbx_seq_one_letter_code
_entity_poly.pdbx_strand_id
1 'polypeptide(L)'
;MTNLKDRLIEQIKGVLNLNYLAAQPMRLVDFLVTKIIVYTSYVLYYPYWIWRNKSIRNLAIWLAILSFLVTEFFGLAVLLSLLGIAANFALSAIMMVGQFLILFTFLSNTKNIELLPGDEGVKNFKDHFYGQGHIKDVVLGTIAMMSLDNKEKMAALGATPPAGAMLTGPPGTGKTLIAQCAASEINVPFIGINGADFNAMFIGVGEMKVKGIARKARKWANQWGGCVVFIDEADSVMMSRGGTEGDENKGFQGGGGIFGGGMGIRSQLLTAMDGTQEPSIRTDLINFFFRFFGIEEMVDGTVFWLGATNRLSVIDGAFLRPGRMDTIIQMDAPDKGSRRKIIQGYLNKIKTDDTVDVQRLTDDSQGITPADISGAVERVAARFTMRDGRDAISQADIEGALLEQIVGIANPIAELDEGQKEQVATHEAGHALVSHILLPKQRITTLSIIRRGKGILGFARSVSPDELYAYPLARICAMIQMTWAGDIACEQIMGERWSGGRGDFDHVDMMMITLARHGYFADRLPLDVMNPFADKDIQKAANSYSENMKAGTRALINEHSTPIKAMRDALLEKGELNSADIYEILGANGL
;
A
#
# COMPACT_ATOMS: atom_id res chain seq x y z
N MET A 1 -40.09 60.29 2.92
CA MET A 1 -39.04 59.26 2.70
C MET A 1 -39.48 57.84 3.05
N THR A 2 -40.51 57.63 3.86
CA THR A 2 -41.04 56.30 4.22
C THR A 2 -41.74 55.57 3.06
N ASN A 3 -42.46 56.30 2.20
CA ASN A 3 -43.31 55.72 1.14
C ASN A 3 -42.55 55.14 -0.09
N LEU A 4 -41.27 55.46 -0.26
CA LEU A 4 -40.46 54.94 -1.38
C LEU A 4 -39.84 53.56 -1.05
N LYS A 5 -39.51 53.37 0.23
CA LYS A 5 -38.91 52.15 0.76
C LYS A 5 -39.89 50.97 0.68
N ASP A 6 -41.15 51.21 1.03
CA ASP A 6 -42.17 50.15 1.07
C ASP A 6 -42.58 49.70 -0.34
N ARG A 7 -42.62 50.63 -1.32
CA ARG A 7 -42.88 50.31 -2.74
C ARG A 7 -41.74 49.51 -3.40
N LEU A 8 -40.49 49.79 -3.04
CA LEU A 8 -39.33 49.05 -3.53
C LEU A 8 -39.29 47.62 -2.96
N ILE A 9 -39.71 47.44 -1.70
CA ILE A 9 -39.76 46.13 -1.04
C ILE A 9 -40.85 45.24 -1.66
N GLU A 10 -42.01 45.78 -2.02
CA GLU A 10 -43.05 45.02 -2.73
C GLU A 10 -42.63 44.60 -4.14
N GLN A 11 -41.98 45.48 -4.90
CA GLN A 11 -41.50 45.16 -6.25
C GLN A 11 -40.40 44.08 -6.25
N ILE A 12 -39.53 44.07 -5.24
CA ILE A 12 -38.44 43.07 -5.11
C ILE A 12 -38.99 41.70 -4.69
N LYS A 13 -40.05 41.66 -3.86
CA LYS A 13 -40.72 40.41 -3.46
C LYS A 13 -41.46 39.73 -4.61
N GLY A 14 -41.95 40.48 -5.60
CA GLY A 14 -42.63 39.92 -6.78
C GLY A 14 -41.71 39.26 -7.81
N VAL A 15 -40.42 39.59 -7.83
CA VAL A 15 -39.46 39.12 -8.85
C VAL A 15 -38.66 37.89 -8.39
N LEU A 16 -38.50 37.70 -7.08
CA LEU A 16 -37.69 36.63 -6.51
C LEU A 16 -38.59 35.64 -5.75
N ASN A 17 -39.02 34.60 -6.46
CA ASN A 17 -39.75 33.46 -5.90
C ASN A 17 -38.81 32.62 -5.01
N LEU A 18 -38.49 33.12 -3.82
CA LEU A 18 -37.52 32.55 -2.87
C LEU A 18 -38.20 32.16 -1.56
N ASN A 19 -38.81 30.97 -1.53
CA ASN A 19 -39.27 30.32 -0.29
C ASN A 19 -38.13 29.71 0.56
N TYR A 20 -36.86 30.02 0.30
CA TYR A 20 -35.71 29.35 0.95
C TYR A 20 -34.87 30.23 1.89
N LEU A 21 -35.30 31.44 2.23
CA LEU A 21 -34.51 32.39 3.05
C LEU A 21 -35.27 32.98 4.25
N ALA A 22 -36.12 32.18 4.90
CA ALA A 22 -36.92 32.63 6.04
C ALA A 22 -36.16 32.74 7.39
N ALA A 23 -34.85 32.48 7.48
CA ALA A 23 -34.18 32.35 8.79
C ALA A 23 -33.34 33.54 9.27
N GLN A 24 -32.95 34.53 8.44
CA GLN A 24 -32.06 35.63 8.89
C GLN A 24 -32.21 36.91 8.01
N PRO A 25 -33.21 37.79 8.25
CA PRO A 25 -33.46 38.95 7.39
C PRO A 25 -32.43 40.10 7.51
N MET A 26 -31.69 40.23 8.62
CA MET A 26 -30.71 41.32 8.79
C MET A 26 -29.44 41.16 7.92
N ARG A 27 -29.00 39.93 7.64
CA ARG A 27 -27.73 39.70 6.92
C ARG A 27 -27.77 39.99 5.43
N LEU A 28 -28.95 39.92 4.79
CA LEU A 28 -29.05 40.12 3.34
C LEU A 28 -28.96 41.61 2.95
N VAL A 29 -29.56 42.49 3.76
CA VAL A 29 -29.51 43.94 3.56
C VAL A 29 -28.11 44.45 3.82
N ASP A 30 -27.46 44.01 4.90
CA ASP A 30 -26.07 44.37 5.18
C ASP A 30 -25.12 43.82 4.11
N PHE A 31 -25.35 42.60 3.60
CA PHE A 31 -24.55 42.03 2.52
C PHE A 31 -24.72 42.80 1.19
N LEU A 32 -25.95 43.18 0.84
CA LEU A 32 -26.26 43.95 -0.37
C LEU A 32 -25.75 45.39 -0.27
N VAL A 33 -25.95 46.06 0.86
CA VAL A 33 -25.42 47.41 1.12
C VAL A 33 -23.89 47.41 1.11
N THR A 34 -23.26 46.42 1.73
CA THR A 34 -21.79 46.27 1.67
C THR A 34 -21.31 46.03 0.24
N LYS A 35 -21.98 45.14 -0.53
CA LYS A 35 -21.64 44.90 -1.94
C LYS A 35 -21.86 46.12 -2.81
N ILE A 36 -22.93 46.90 -2.61
CA ILE A 36 -23.25 48.11 -3.38
C ILE A 36 -22.28 49.25 -3.03
N ILE A 37 -21.90 49.44 -1.76
CA ILE A 37 -20.90 50.42 -1.34
C ILE A 37 -19.52 50.04 -1.88
N VAL A 38 -19.17 48.75 -1.84
CA VAL A 38 -17.94 48.23 -2.44
C VAL A 38 -17.98 48.41 -3.97
N TYR A 39 -19.11 48.18 -4.63
CA TYR A 39 -19.22 48.38 -6.09
C TYR A 39 -19.16 49.86 -6.50
N THR A 40 -19.87 50.74 -5.78
CA THR A 40 -19.86 52.19 -6.06
C THR A 40 -18.51 52.81 -5.72
N SER A 41 -17.82 52.33 -4.67
CA SER A 41 -16.42 52.68 -4.44
C SER A 41 -15.52 52.17 -5.56
N TYR A 42 -15.67 50.95 -6.09
CA TYR A 42 -14.88 50.51 -7.26
C TYR A 42 -15.11 51.36 -8.51
N VAL A 43 -16.35 51.76 -8.80
CA VAL A 43 -16.70 52.58 -9.98
C VAL A 43 -16.08 53.99 -9.89
N LEU A 44 -16.01 54.58 -8.70
CA LEU A 44 -15.35 55.88 -8.46
C LEU A 44 -13.83 55.76 -8.26
N TYR A 45 -13.35 54.62 -7.79
CA TYR A 45 -11.93 54.36 -7.50
C TYR A 45 -11.14 53.95 -8.73
N TYR A 46 -11.76 53.30 -9.73
CA TYR A 46 -11.06 52.87 -10.94
C TYR A 46 -10.44 54.01 -11.75
N PRO A 47 -11.15 55.13 -12.04
CA PRO A 47 -10.57 56.29 -12.70
C PRO A 47 -9.42 56.91 -11.90
N TYR A 48 -9.57 56.96 -10.57
CA TYR A 48 -8.57 57.48 -9.64
C TYR A 48 -7.33 56.58 -9.52
N TRP A 49 -7.52 55.26 -9.53
CA TRP A 49 -6.46 54.25 -9.44
C TRP A 49 -5.62 54.18 -10.73
N ILE A 50 -6.28 54.25 -11.89
CA ILE A 50 -5.62 54.35 -13.21
C ILE A 50 -4.69 55.56 -13.26
N TRP A 51 -5.10 56.69 -12.67
CA TRP A 51 -4.31 57.93 -12.65
C TRP A 51 -3.19 57.97 -11.59
N ARG A 52 -3.28 57.16 -10.55
CA ARG A 52 -2.27 57.05 -9.47
C ARG A 52 -1.11 56.12 -9.86
N ASN A 53 -1.36 55.09 -10.65
CA ASN A 53 -0.31 54.18 -11.11
C ASN A 53 0.41 54.76 -12.33
N LYS A 54 1.64 55.25 -12.13
CA LYS A 54 2.45 55.95 -13.14
C LYS A 54 2.54 55.18 -14.47
N SER A 55 2.66 53.86 -14.42
CA SER A 55 2.77 53.02 -15.62
C SER A 55 1.46 52.93 -16.41
N ILE A 56 0.32 52.77 -15.73
CA ILE A 56 -1.01 52.64 -16.36
C ILE A 56 -1.43 53.98 -16.96
N ARG A 57 -1.21 55.09 -16.25
CA ARG A 57 -1.45 56.44 -16.76
C ARG A 57 -0.64 56.74 -18.01
N ASN A 58 0.66 56.43 -17.98
CA ASN A 58 1.52 56.64 -19.15
C ASN A 58 1.08 55.78 -20.34
N LEU A 59 0.70 54.52 -20.12
CA LEU A 59 0.17 53.64 -21.15
C LEU A 59 -1.13 54.20 -21.76
N ALA A 60 -2.07 54.67 -20.93
CA ALA A 60 -3.32 55.25 -21.39
C ALA A 60 -3.11 56.53 -22.22
N ILE A 61 -2.17 57.39 -21.81
CA ILE A 61 -1.79 58.59 -22.57
C ILE A 61 -1.18 58.20 -23.92
N TRP A 62 -0.25 57.23 -23.95
CA TRP A 62 0.34 56.75 -25.20
C TRP A 62 -0.70 56.11 -26.13
N LEU A 63 -1.65 55.35 -25.61
CA LEU A 63 -2.75 54.78 -26.39
C LEU A 63 -3.69 55.85 -26.94
N ALA A 64 -3.98 56.91 -26.17
CA ALA A 64 -4.78 58.05 -26.64
C ALA A 64 -4.07 58.84 -27.74
N ILE A 65 -2.77 59.13 -27.57
CA ILE A 65 -1.94 59.79 -28.58
C ILE A 65 -1.85 58.94 -29.86
N LEU A 66 -1.60 57.63 -29.71
CA LEU A 66 -1.54 56.70 -30.84
C LEU A 66 -2.90 56.63 -31.58
N SER A 67 -4.00 56.58 -30.84
CA SER A 67 -5.35 56.55 -31.43
C SER A 67 -5.67 57.83 -32.20
N PHE A 68 -5.28 58.99 -31.66
CA PHE A 68 -5.41 60.27 -32.35
C PHE A 68 -4.57 60.31 -33.63
N LEU A 69 -3.29 59.97 -33.55
CA LEU A 69 -2.39 59.94 -34.70
C LEU A 69 -2.89 58.98 -35.80
N VAL A 70 -3.32 57.78 -35.43
CA VAL A 70 -3.84 56.81 -36.41
C VAL A 70 -5.11 57.32 -37.09
N THR A 71 -6.00 57.99 -36.35
CA THR A 71 -7.23 58.57 -36.91
C THR A 71 -6.93 59.68 -37.91
N GLU A 72 -5.98 60.56 -37.60
CA GLU A 72 -5.60 61.68 -38.46
C GLU A 72 -4.87 61.23 -39.74
N PHE A 73 -3.94 60.27 -39.64
CA PHE A 73 -3.12 59.86 -40.78
C PHE A 73 -3.75 58.76 -41.64
N PHE A 74 -4.60 57.89 -41.08
CA PHE A 74 -5.12 56.70 -41.75
C PHE A 74 -6.66 56.59 -41.72
N GLY A 75 -7.34 57.49 -41.01
CA GLY A 75 -8.80 57.53 -40.91
C GLY A 75 -9.38 56.62 -39.83
N LEU A 76 -10.62 56.94 -39.42
CA LEU A 76 -11.34 56.25 -38.34
C LEU A 76 -11.55 54.75 -38.64
N ALA A 77 -11.74 54.38 -39.91
CA ALA A 77 -11.95 52.99 -40.32
C ALA A 77 -10.72 52.11 -40.01
N VAL A 78 -9.50 52.65 -40.13
CA VAL A 78 -8.26 51.94 -39.82
C VAL A 78 -8.04 51.81 -38.31
N LEU A 79 -8.40 52.84 -37.53
CA LEU A 79 -8.37 52.73 -36.06
C LEU A 79 -9.34 51.64 -35.56
N LEU A 80 -10.56 51.60 -36.08
CA LEU A 80 -11.57 50.63 -35.67
C LEU A 80 -11.17 49.19 -36.04
N SER A 81 -10.52 48.97 -37.19
CA SER A 81 -10.02 47.64 -37.58
C SER A 81 -8.87 47.18 -36.69
N LEU A 82 -7.93 48.07 -36.35
CA LEU A 82 -6.83 47.78 -35.42
C LEU A 82 -7.34 47.47 -34.00
N LEU A 83 -8.34 48.21 -33.52
CA LEU A 83 -9.01 47.91 -32.26
C LEU A 83 -9.73 46.56 -32.29
N GLY A 84 -10.36 46.20 -33.42
CA GLY A 84 -10.97 44.88 -33.62
C GLY A 84 -9.95 43.73 -33.57
N ILE A 85 -8.79 43.89 -34.21
CA ILE A 85 -7.69 42.90 -34.16
C ILE A 85 -7.16 42.77 -32.74
N ALA A 86 -6.93 43.89 -32.05
CA ALA A 86 -6.46 43.90 -30.67
C ALA A 86 -7.48 43.24 -29.71
N ALA A 87 -8.78 43.51 -29.90
CA ALA A 87 -9.84 42.89 -29.13
C ALA A 87 -9.92 41.37 -29.35
N ASN A 88 -9.81 40.91 -30.60
CA ASN A 88 -9.76 39.48 -30.92
C ASN A 88 -8.52 38.79 -30.34
N PHE A 89 -7.36 39.45 -30.38
CA PHE A 89 -6.14 38.93 -29.75
C PHE A 89 -6.30 38.85 -28.23
N ALA A 90 -6.86 39.89 -27.59
CA ALA A 90 -7.14 39.89 -26.15
C ALA A 90 -8.14 38.80 -25.76
N LEU A 91 -9.23 38.63 -26.50
CA LEU A 91 -10.20 37.56 -26.29
C LEU A 91 -9.55 36.19 -26.45
N SER A 92 -8.74 35.99 -27.50
CA SER A 92 -8.02 34.73 -27.72
C SER A 92 -7.03 34.43 -26.60
N ALA A 93 -6.32 35.44 -26.09
CA ALA A 93 -5.42 35.28 -24.95
C ALA A 93 -6.17 34.94 -23.66
N ILE A 94 -7.30 35.59 -23.38
CA ILE A 94 -8.16 35.26 -22.24
C ILE A 94 -8.71 33.86 -22.37
N MET A 95 -9.18 33.46 -23.55
CA MET A 95 -9.68 32.10 -23.81
C MET A 95 -8.56 31.07 -23.66
N MET A 96 -7.35 31.33 -24.14
CA MET A 96 -6.20 30.46 -23.97
C MET A 96 -5.83 30.28 -22.49
N VAL A 97 -5.78 31.38 -21.73
CA VAL A 97 -5.53 31.33 -20.27
C VAL A 97 -6.68 30.61 -19.55
N GLY A 98 -7.93 30.88 -19.93
CA GLY A 98 -9.11 30.22 -19.38
C GLY A 98 -9.09 28.71 -19.63
N GLN A 99 -8.80 28.28 -20.85
CA GLN A 99 -8.62 26.88 -21.22
C GLN A 99 -7.48 26.24 -20.41
N PHE A 100 -6.36 26.95 -20.25
CA PHE A 100 -5.23 26.49 -19.45
C PHE A 100 -5.61 26.32 -17.97
N LEU A 101 -6.34 27.26 -17.38
CA LEU A 101 -6.81 27.17 -16.00
C LEU A 101 -7.81 26.01 -15.79
N ILE A 102 -8.73 25.80 -16.74
CA ILE A 102 -9.68 24.68 -16.70
C ILE A 102 -8.94 23.35 -16.79
N LEU A 103 -7.99 23.23 -17.72
CA LEU A 103 -7.16 22.04 -17.89
C LEU A 103 -6.39 21.73 -16.60
N PHE A 104 -5.75 22.74 -15.99
CA PHE A 104 -5.02 22.56 -14.73
C PHE A 104 -5.93 22.17 -13.56
N THR A 105 -7.15 22.70 -13.51
CA THR A 105 -8.14 22.32 -12.50
C THR A 105 -8.51 20.85 -12.65
N PHE A 106 -8.75 20.38 -13.88
CA PHE A 106 -9.04 18.98 -14.16
C PHE A 106 -7.87 18.06 -13.82
N LEU A 107 -6.64 18.44 -14.18
CA LEU A 107 -5.42 17.68 -13.86
C LEU A 107 -5.07 17.67 -12.36
N SER A 108 -5.55 18.65 -11.61
CA SER A 108 -5.37 18.72 -10.16
C SER A 108 -6.32 17.82 -9.37
N ASN A 109 -7.41 17.34 -10.00
CA ASN A 109 -8.29 16.39 -9.35
C ASN A 109 -7.54 15.08 -9.11
N THR A 110 -7.60 14.63 -7.86
CA THR A 110 -6.99 13.38 -7.41
C THR A 110 -8.08 12.36 -7.14
N LYS A 111 -7.82 11.11 -7.48
CA LYS A 111 -8.67 9.99 -7.08
C LYS A 111 -8.36 9.68 -5.62
N ASN A 112 -9.10 10.30 -4.71
CA ASN A 112 -8.96 10.07 -3.28
C ASN A 112 -10.08 9.17 -2.78
N ILE A 113 -9.75 8.27 -1.87
CA ILE A 113 -10.74 7.58 -1.05
C ILE A 113 -11.11 8.53 0.07
N GLU A 114 -12.35 8.98 0.09
CA GLU A 114 -12.86 9.91 1.08
C GLU A 114 -13.96 9.21 1.85
N LEU A 115 -13.76 9.04 3.15
CA LEU A 115 -14.73 8.41 4.03
C LEU A 115 -15.06 9.40 5.14
N LEU A 116 -16.31 9.85 5.19
CA LEU A 116 -16.82 10.63 6.30
C LEU A 116 -17.46 9.69 7.34
N PRO A 117 -17.50 10.11 8.61
CA PRO A 117 -18.17 9.34 9.62
C PRO A 117 -19.66 9.13 9.30
N GLY A 118 -20.09 7.87 9.21
CA GLY A 118 -21.47 7.49 8.87
C GLY A 118 -21.74 7.18 7.39
N ASP A 119 -20.74 7.26 6.50
CA ASP A 119 -20.90 6.90 5.09
C ASP A 119 -21.13 5.38 4.86
N GLU A 120 -21.95 5.04 3.86
CA GLU A 120 -22.10 3.66 3.37
C GLU A 120 -20.80 3.21 2.66
N GLY A 121 -19.89 2.59 3.40
CA GLY A 121 -18.56 2.20 2.89
C GLY A 121 -17.46 2.28 3.95
N VAL A 122 -17.77 2.80 5.13
CA VAL A 122 -16.89 2.81 6.28
C VAL A 122 -16.59 1.37 6.74
N LYS A 123 -15.30 1.04 6.82
CA LYS A 123 -14.84 -0.28 7.30
C LYS A 123 -14.61 -0.23 8.80
N ASN A 124 -14.95 -1.33 9.48
CA ASN A 124 -14.85 -1.45 10.93
C ASN A 124 -13.97 -2.65 11.33
N PHE A 125 -13.54 -2.66 12.59
CA PHE A 125 -12.75 -3.79 13.12
C PHE A 125 -13.54 -5.07 13.30
N LYS A 126 -14.87 -5.01 13.39
CA LYS A 126 -15.70 -6.19 13.64
C LYS A 126 -15.87 -7.05 12.39
N ASP A 127 -16.13 -6.43 11.25
CA ASP A 127 -16.57 -7.12 10.03
C ASP A 127 -15.47 -7.14 8.95
N HIS A 128 -14.39 -6.37 9.11
CA HIS A 128 -13.37 -6.24 8.07
C HIS A 128 -11.95 -6.58 8.51
N PHE A 129 -11.56 -6.29 9.75
CA PHE A 129 -10.19 -6.53 10.21
C PHE A 129 -10.14 -7.59 11.32
N TYR A 130 -9.63 -8.77 10.98
CA TYR A 130 -9.59 -9.93 11.86
C TYR A 130 -8.18 -10.20 12.38
N GLY A 131 -8.07 -10.71 13.61
CA GLY A 131 -6.78 -11.04 14.22
C GLY A 131 -5.91 -9.82 14.55
N GLN A 132 -4.62 -10.05 14.82
CA GLN A 132 -3.61 -9.01 15.05
C GLN A 132 -4.01 -7.98 16.12
N GLY A 133 -4.56 -8.45 17.24
CA GLY A 133 -5.13 -7.57 18.29
C GLY A 133 -4.15 -6.54 18.81
N HIS A 134 -2.90 -6.93 19.06
CA HIS A 134 -1.86 -6.00 19.52
C HIS A 134 -1.62 -4.86 18.52
N ILE A 135 -1.47 -5.17 17.23
CA ILE A 135 -1.24 -4.15 16.19
C ILE A 135 -2.47 -3.25 16.05
N LYS A 136 -3.67 -3.82 16.11
CA LYS A 136 -4.92 -3.05 16.16
C LYS A 136 -4.87 -2.04 17.30
N ASP A 137 -4.55 -2.48 18.52
CA ASP A 137 -4.55 -1.63 19.71
C ASP A 137 -3.48 -0.53 19.62
N VAL A 138 -2.30 -0.85 19.05
CA VAL A 138 -1.23 0.13 18.83
C VAL A 138 -1.63 1.18 17.80
N VAL A 139 -2.14 0.78 16.63
CA VAL A 139 -2.57 1.73 15.58
C VAL A 139 -3.76 2.56 16.07
N LEU A 140 -4.78 1.92 16.62
CA LEU A 140 -5.96 2.60 17.16
C LEU A 140 -5.57 3.55 18.29
N GLY A 141 -4.75 3.10 19.24
CA GLY A 141 -4.27 3.92 20.35
C GLY A 141 -3.49 5.14 19.88
N THR A 142 -2.60 4.96 18.90
CA THR A 142 -1.78 6.05 18.34
C THR A 142 -2.64 7.10 17.65
N ILE A 143 -3.60 6.68 16.82
CA ILE A 143 -4.50 7.60 16.12
C ILE A 143 -5.47 8.23 17.12
N ALA A 144 -5.99 7.48 18.10
CA ALA A 144 -6.93 7.97 19.11
C ALA A 144 -6.33 9.08 19.98
N MET A 145 -5.00 9.18 20.13
CA MET A 145 -4.36 10.31 20.82
C MET A 145 -4.68 11.67 20.19
N MET A 146 -5.07 11.70 18.91
CA MET A 146 -5.46 12.95 18.24
C MET A 146 -6.91 13.39 18.55
N SER A 147 -7.74 12.51 19.13
CA SER A 147 -9.14 12.86 19.43
C SER A 147 -9.21 13.97 20.48
N LEU A 148 -10.29 14.76 20.45
CA LEU A 148 -10.46 15.90 21.36
C LEU A 148 -10.38 15.49 22.83
N ASP A 149 -11.09 14.43 23.20
CA ASP A 149 -11.12 13.91 24.58
C ASP A 149 -9.72 13.50 25.08
N ASN A 150 -8.89 12.96 24.17
CA ASN A 150 -7.55 12.50 24.51
C ASN A 150 -6.51 13.62 24.45
N LYS A 151 -6.72 14.67 23.64
CA LYS A 151 -5.88 15.86 23.65
C LYS A 151 -5.87 16.55 25.01
N GLU A 152 -7.03 16.70 25.65
CA GLU A 152 -7.12 17.31 26.98
C GLU A 152 -6.36 16.49 28.03
N LYS A 153 -6.50 15.16 27.98
CA LYS A 153 -5.76 14.24 28.86
C LYS A 153 -4.25 14.30 28.62
N MET A 154 -3.83 14.34 27.36
CA MET A 154 -2.41 14.47 26.98
C MET A 154 -1.83 15.80 27.46
N ALA A 155 -2.57 16.90 27.28
CA ALA A 155 -2.16 18.22 27.78
C ALA A 155 -2.04 18.25 29.31
N ALA A 156 -2.95 17.60 30.03
CA ALA A 156 -2.87 17.46 31.49
C ALA A 156 -1.64 16.64 31.95
N LEU A 157 -1.16 15.71 31.11
CA LEU A 157 0.07 14.95 31.32
C LEU A 157 1.34 15.70 30.86
N GLY A 158 1.20 16.86 30.22
CA GLY A 158 2.32 17.59 29.59
C GLY A 158 2.88 16.90 28.34
N ALA A 159 2.13 15.99 27.72
CA ALA A 159 2.51 15.25 26.53
C ALA A 159 1.87 15.84 25.26
N THR A 160 2.58 15.78 24.14
CA THR A 160 2.06 16.16 22.82
C THR A 160 1.73 14.91 22.01
N PRO A 161 0.56 14.83 21.34
CA PRO A 161 0.25 13.69 20.48
C PRO A 161 1.22 13.62 19.29
N PRO A 162 1.53 12.41 18.79
CA PRO A 162 2.32 12.26 17.59
C PRO A 162 1.61 12.91 16.39
N ALA A 163 2.40 13.52 15.52
CA ALA A 163 1.91 14.20 14.32
C ALA A 163 1.40 13.22 13.25
N GLY A 164 1.87 11.98 13.32
CA GLY A 164 1.66 10.98 12.30
C GLY A 164 2.43 9.70 12.59
N ALA A 165 2.20 8.70 11.76
CA ALA A 165 2.87 7.42 11.84
C ALA A 165 3.19 6.84 10.46
N MET A 166 4.12 5.90 10.40
CA MET A 166 4.47 5.12 9.22
C MET A 166 4.17 3.64 9.50
N LEU A 167 3.27 3.04 8.72
CA LEU A 167 3.02 1.61 8.69
C LEU A 167 4.01 0.96 7.73
N THR A 168 4.80 0.01 8.23
CA THR A 168 5.75 -0.76 7.41
C THR A 168 5.49 -2.24 7.47
N GLY A 169 5.78 -2.97 6.40
CA GLY A 169 5.68 -4.43 6.38
C GLY A 169 5.34 -4.97 4.99
N PRO A 170 5.28 -6.30 4.81
CA PRO A 170 5.01 -6.93 3.52
C PRO A 170 3.69 -6.47 2.87
N PRO A 171 3.54 -6.58 1.54
CA PRO A 171 2.25 -6.36 0.89
C PRO A 171 1.20 -7.32 1.45
N GLY A 172 -0.06 -6.91 1.45
CA GLY A 172 -1.17 -7.79 1.87
C GLY A 172 -1.40 -7.93 3.38
N THR A 173 -0.61 -7.28 4.25
CA THR A 173 -0.79 -7.33 5.73
C THR A 173 -1.95 -6.47 6.26
N GLY A 174 -2.63 -5.72 5.39
CA GLY A 174 -3.81 -4.93 5.75
C GLY A 174 -3.50 -3.50 6.23
N LYS A 175 -2.36 -2.92 5.86
CA LYS A 175 -1.97 -1.54 6.22
C LYS A 175 -3.05 -0.49 5.90
N THR A 176 -3.57 -0.51 4.68
CA THR A 176 -4.66 0.39 4.25
C THR A 176 -5.98 0.10 4.96
N LEU A 177 -6.23 -1.18 5.26
CA LEU A 177 -7.46 -1.62 5.92
C LEU A 177 -7.49 -1.20 7.39
N ILE A 178 -6.39 -1.40 8.13
CA ILE A 178 -6.32 -1.03 9.54
C ILE A 178 -6.44 0.48 9.74
N ALA A 179 -5.87 1.26 8.82
CA ALA A 179 -5.97 2.72 8.82
C ALA A 179 -7.43 3.20 8.68
N GLN A 180 -8.18 2.60 7.74
CA GLN A 180 -9.60 2.89 7.53
C GLN A 180 -10.43 2.48 8.75
N CYS A 181 -10.20 1.28 9.29
CA CYS A 181 -10.90 0.80 10.47
C CYS A 181 -10.62 1.65 11.71
N ALA A 182 -9.37 2.08 11.91
CA ALA A 182 -9.00 2.93 13.03
C ALA A 182 -9.66 4.30 12.96
N ALA A 183 -9.68 4.94 11.79
CA ALA A 183 -10.36 6.23 11.59
C ALA A 183 -11.89 6.11 11.82
N SER A 184 -12.50 5.01 11.36
CA SER A 184 -13.90 4.70 11.63
C SER A 184 -14.20 4.56 13.12
N GLU A 185 -13.35 3.83 13.86
CA GLU A 185 -13.60 3.52 15.28
C GLU A 185 -13.59 4.77 16.14
N ILE A 186 -12.75 5.76 15.79
CA ILE A 186 -12.70 7.06 16.47
C ILE A 186 -13.63 8.11 15.85
N ASN A 187 -14.43 7.73 14.85
CA ASN A 187 -15.43 8.58 14.22
C ASN A 187 -14.87 9.87 13.58
N VAL A 188 -13.73 9.78 12.88
CA VAL A 188 -13.11 10.93 12.18
C VAL A 188 -13.05 10.72 10.66
N PRO A 189 -13.05 11.81 9.86
CA PRO A 189 -12.83 11.74 8.43
C PRO A 189 -11.50 11.08 8.05
N PHE A 190 -11.52 10.30 6.97
CA PHE A 190 -10.37 9.64 6.38
C PHE A 190 -10.19 10.06 4.92
N ILE A 191 -8.98 10.49 4.56
CA ILE A 191 -8.56 10.78 3.19
C ILE A 191 -7.43 9.81 2.82
N GLY A 192 -7.69 8.86 1.93
CA GLY A 192 -6.70 7.94 1.38
C GLY A 192 -6.25 8.34 -0.03
N ILE A 193 -4.95 8.40 -0.26
CA ILE A 193 -4.35 8.66 -1.58
C ILE A 193 -3.18 7.70 -1.82
N ASN A 194 -3.01 7.21 -3.04
CA ASN A 194 -1.80 6.49 -3.44
C ASN A 194 -0.70 7.52 -3.73
N GLY A 195 0.50 7.33 -3.18
CA GLY A 195 1.65 8.18 -3.40
C GLY A 195 1.95 8.44 -4.88
N ALA A 196 1.79 7.44 -5.74
CA ALA A 196 2.00 7.57 -7.18
C ALA A 196 1.05 8.60 -7.83
N ASP A 197 -0.15 8.83 -7.26
CA ASP A 197 -1.14 9.77 -7.80
C ASP A 197 -0.74 11.25 -7.62
N PHE A 198 0.26 11.54 -6.78
CA PHE A 198 0.83 12.88 -6.70
C PHE A 198 1.69 13.23 -7.92
N ASN A 199 2.25 12.22 -8.60
CA ASN A 199 3.03 12.44 -9.80
C ASN A 199 2.12 12.90 -10.95
N ALA A 200 2.53 13.95 -11.64
CA ALA A 200 1.76 14.57 -12.72
C ALA A 200 2.68 14.93 -13.89
N MET A 201 2.14 14.92 -15.11
CA MET A 201 2.88 15.28 -16.33
C MET A 201 3.36 16.74 -16.35
N PHE A 202 2.69 17.61 -15.59
CA PHE A 202 2.99 19.04 -15.53
C PHE A 202 3.63 19.42 -14.20
N ILE A 203 4.68 20.23 -14.27
CA ILE A 203 5.37 20.81 -13.10
C ILE A 203 4.36 21.60 -12.25
N GLY A 204 4.45 21.45 -10.93
CA GLY A 204 3.62 22.18 -9.97
C GLY A 204 2.22 21.59 -9.74
N VAL A 205 1.70 20.73 -10.62
CA VAL A 205 0.40 20.07 -10.39
C VAL A 205 0.44 19.17 -9.16
N GLY A 206 1.51 18.39 -8.98
CA GLY A 206 1.68 17.55 -7.78
C GLY A 206 1.71 18.37 -6.48
N GLU A 207 2.36 19.53 -6.48
CA GLU A 207 2.38 20.43 -5.32
C GLU A 207 0.99 21.02 -5.03
N MET A 208 0.24 21.38 -6.08
CA MET A 208 -1.14 21.85 -5.94
C MET A 208 -2.05 20.75 -5.37
N LYS A 209 -1.86 19.49 -5.77
CA LYS A 209 -2.56 18.33 -5.21
C LYS A 209 -2.29 18.21 -3.71
N VAL A 210 -1.02 18.24 -3.29
CA VAL A 210 -0.63 18.22 -1.86
C VAL A 210 -1.28 19.37 -1.09
N LYS A 211 -1.20 20.61 -1.60
CA LYS A 211 -1.84 21.78 -0.98
C LYS A 211 -3.37 21.66 -0.93
N GLY A 212 -3.98 21.03 -1.93
CA GLY A 212 -5.42 20.76 -1.97
C GLY A 212 -5.83 19.81 -0.84
N ILE A 213 -5.13 18.69 -0.71
CA ILE A 213 -5.38 17.67 0.31
C ILE A 213 -5.14 18.25 1.71
N ALA A 214 -4.02 18.94 1.94
CA ALA A 214 -3.72 19.53 3.25
C ALA A 214 -4.79 20.55 3.68
N ARG A 215 -5.24 21.43 2.76
CA ARG A 215 -6.33 22.39 3.04
C ARG A 215 -7.64 21.68 3.36
N LYS A 216 -7.97 20.62 2.62
CA LYS A 216 -9.18 19.84 2.83
C LYS A 216 -9.14 19.08 4.16
N ALA A 217 -8.04 18.41 4.46
CA ALA A 217 -7.80 17.71 5.71
C ALA A 217 -7.93 18.67 6.91
N ARG A 218 -7.33 19.86 6.85
CA ARG A 218 -7.48 20.86 7.92
C ARG A 218 -8.92 21.35 8.07
N LYS A 219 -9.64 21.58 6.96
CA LYS A 219 -11.06 21.94 7.02
C LYS A 219 -11.88 20.87 7.73
N TRP A 220 -11.66 19.60 7.41
CA TRP A 220 -12.37 18.48 8.03
C TRP A 220 -11.95 18.25 9.47
N ALA A 221 -10.66 18.37 9.78
CA ALA A 221 -10.17 18.30 11.15
C ALA A 221 -10.86 19.35 12.04
N ASN A 222 -10.98 20.60 11.58
CA ASN A 222 -11.65 21.65 12.35
C ASN A 222 -13.17 21.42 12.51
N GLN A 223 -13.79 20.62 11.64
CA GLN A 223 -15.21 20.30 11.71
C GLN A 223 -15.50 19.09 12.62
N TRP A 224 -14.59 18.11 12.66
CA TRP A 224 -14.78 16.81 13.33
C TRP A 224 -13.82 16.57 14.50
N GLY A 225 -12.97 17.55 14.84
CA GLY A 225 -11.95 17.45 15.87
C GLY A 225 -10.65 16.74 15.46
N GLY A 226 -10.69 15.97 14.38
CA GLY A 226 -9.52 15.30 13.80
C GLY A 226 -9.77 14.85 12.36
N CYS A 227 -8.71 14.57 11.62
CA CYS A 227 -8.77 14.00 10.27
C CYS A 227 -7.54 13.12 10.02
N VAL A 228 -7.72 11.92 9.49
CA VAL A 228 -6.62 11.06 9.05
C VAL A 228 -6.33 11.29 7.58
N VAL A 229 -5.07 11.56 7.24
CA VAL A 229 -4.58 11.58 5.85
C VAL A 229 -3.65 10.38 5.67
N PHE A 230 -4.11 9.41 4.88
CA PHE A 230 -3.38 8.18 4.58
C PHE A 230 -2.73 8.24 3.20
N ILE A 231 -1.42 8.03 3.15
CA ILE A 231 -0.63 7.95 1.92
C ILE A 231 -0.17 6.50 1.76
N ASP A 232 -0.82 5.76 0.85
CA ASP A 232 -0.39 4.42 0.45
C ASP A 232 0.80 4.50 -0.49
N GLU A 233 1.62 3.44 -0.58
CA GLU A 233 2.85 3.43 -1.40
C GLU A 233 3.69 4.71 -1.22
N ALA A 234 3.90 5.10 0.04
CA ALA A 234 4.53 6.36 0.40
C ALA A 234 5.96 6.48 -0.15
N ASP A 235 6.63 5.36 -0.41
CA ASP A 235 7.93 5.31 -1.07
C ASP A 235 7.94 5.97 -2.44
N SER A 236 6.84 5.94 -3.19
CA SER A 236 6.75 6.61 -4.51
C SER A 236 7.01 8.13 -4.49
N VAL A 237 6.77 8.81 -3.35
CA VAL A 237 6.92 10.28 -3.20
C VAL A 237 7.82 10.71 -2.05
N MET A 238 8.10 9.81 -1.11
CA MET A 238 8.92 10.08 0.08
C MET A 238 10.34 9.54 -0.03
N MET A 239 10.75 8.96 -1.16
CA MET A 239 12.10 8.43 -1.36
C MET A 239 13.21 9.49 -1.19
N SER A 240 14.36 9.05 -0.64
CA SER A 240 15.57 9.87 -0.60
C SER A 240 16.17 10.01 -2.01
N ARG A 241 16.70 11.19 -2.34
CA ARG A 241 17.30 11.46 -3.66
C ARG A 241 18.60 10.68 -3.93
N GLY A 242 19.10 9.92 -2.94
CA GLY A 242 20.39 9.23 -2.97
C GLY A 242 20.33 7.70 -3.00
N GLY A 243 19.14 7.09 -3.13
CA GLY A 243 19.00 5.63 -3.14
C GLY A 243 19.49 4.91 -4.40
N THR A 244 20.05 5.63 -5.38
CA THR A 244 20.70 5.05 -6.57
C THR A 244 22.21 4.96 -6.33
N GLU A 245 22.63 4.19 -5.33
CA GLU A 245 24.02 3.74 -5.23
C GLU A 245 24.24 2.65 -6.30
N GLY A 246 24.91 3.02 -7.40
CA GLY A 246 25.39 2.08 -8.41
C GLY A 246 25.09 2.44 -9.86
N ASP A 247 25.42 3.65 -10.33
CA ASP A 247 25.73 3.88 -11.76
C ASP A 247 26.63 5.12 -11.89
N GLU A 248 27.90 5.00 -11.50
CA GLU A 248 28.93 6.04 -11.66
C GLU A 248 29.35 6.28 -13.12
N ASN A 249 28.63 5.76 -14.11
CA ASN A 249 28.98 5.99 -15.51
C ASN A 249 27.79 5.95 -16.46
N LYS A 250 26.82 6.85 -16.25
CA LYS A 250 26.01 7.37 -17.37
C LYS A 250 26.12 8.87 -17.42
N GLY A 251 26.88 9.30 -18.42
CA GLY A 251 27.08 10.70 -18.77
C GLY A 251 25.78 11.47 -18.79
N PHE A 252 25.88 12.68 -18.27
CA PHE A 252 25.34 13.92 -18.83
C PHE A 252 24.53 13.78 -20.14
N GLN A 253 23.36 13.15 -20.07
CA GLN A 253 22.35 13.12 -21.14
C GLN A 253 20.95 12.90 -20.53
N GLY A 254 20.64 13.66 -19.49
CA GLY A 254 19.24 13.93 -19.14
C GLY A 254 18.84 15.20 -19.86
N GLY A 255 18.17 15.08 -21.01
CA GLY A 255 17.57 16.21 -21.71
C GLY A 255 16.70 17.01 -20.76
N GLY A 256 17.21 18.15 -20.30
CA GLY A 256 16.49 19.15 -19.54
C GLY A 256 15.47 19.82 -20.45
N GLY A 257 14.39 19.11 -20.75
CA GLY A 257 13.15 19.74 -21.15
C GLY A 257 12.64 20.59 -19.99
N ILE A 258 11.89 21.63 -20.30
CA ILE A 258 11.15 22.53 -19.38
C ILE A 258 10.10 21.77 -18.52
N PHE A 259 10.16 20.43 -18.48
CA PHE A 259 9.26 19.44 -17.88
C PHE A 259 9.97 18.53 -16.86
N GLY A 260 10.93 19.07 -16.09
CA GLY A 260 11.54 18.37 -14.94
C GLY A 260 10.59 18.28 -13.73
N GLY A 261 9.52 17.48 -13.85
CA GLY A 261 8.51 17.29 -12.81
C GLY A 261 8.91 16.24 -11.78
N GLY A 262 9.18 16.66 -10.54
CA GLY A 262 9.39 15.74 -9.41
C GLY A 262 10.06 16.36 -8.19
N MET A 263 10.78 17.48 -8.36
CA MET A 263 11.60 18.03 -7.26
C MET A 263 10.82 18.66 -6.10
N GLY A 264 9.60 19.15 -6.30
CA GLY A 264 8.90 19.95 -5.28
C GLY A 264 7.80 19.25 -4.47
N ILE A 265 7.30 18.08 -4.91
CA ILE A 265 6.22 17.34 -4.20
C ILE A 265 6.66 16.96 -2.78
N ARG A 266 7.88 16.42 -2.66
CA ARG A 266 8.46 16.01 -1.38
C ARG A 266 8.54 17.16 -0.39
N SER A 267 9.14 18.28 -0.81
CA SER A 267 9.24 19.48 0.03
C SER A 267 7.86 20.01 0.41
N GLN A 268 6.92 19.98 -0.53
CA GLN A 268 5.55 20.42 -0.29
C GLN A 268 4.80 19.51 0.70
N LEU A 269 5.05 18.21 0.70
CA LEU A 269 4.52 17.27 1.69
C LEU A 269 5.10 17.57 3.08
N LEU A 270 6.41 17.80 3.18
CA LEU A 270 7.04 18.18 4.45
C LEU A 270 6.44 19.48 4.99
N THR A 271 6.30 20.50 4.15
CA THR A 271 5.65 21.77 4.53
C THR A 271 4.19 21.58 4.93
N ALA A 272 3.46 20.67 4.27
CA ALA A 272 2.07 20.38 4.62
C ALA A 272 1.97 19.71 6.00
N MET A 273 2.87 18.78 6.32
CA MET A 273 2.91 18.12 7.64
C MET A 273 3.21 19.12 8.75
N ASP A 274 4.27 19.93 8.58
CA ASP A 274 4.66 20.94 9.57
C ASP A 274 3.54 21.99 9.76
N GLY A 275 2.95 22.47 8.66
CA GLY A 275 1.90 23.49 8.68
C GLY A 275 0.55 23.01 9.21
N THR A 276 0.30 21.71 9.30
CA THR A 276 -0.94 21.18 9.90
C THR A 276 -0.96 21.17 11.42
N GLN A 277 0.16 21.52 12.07
CA GLN A 277 0.25 21.59 13.53
C GLN A 277 0.10 23.01 14.08
N GLU A 278 0.35 24.03 13.27
CA GLU A 278 0.30 25.41 13.76
C GLU A 278 -1.15 25.90 13.95
N PRO A 279 -1.49 26.49 15.11
CA PRO A 279 -2.73 27.21 15.28
C PRO A 279 -2.70 28.41 14.32
N SER A 280 -3.70 28.50 13.43
CA SER A 280 -3.76 29.64 12.53
C SER A 280 -4.08 30.88 13.35
N ILE A 281 -3.26 31.93 13.25
CA ILE A 281 -3.54 33.27 13.79
C ILE A 281 -4.96 33.74 13.42
N ARG A 282 -5.46 33.27 12.26
CA ARG A 282 -6.82 33.53 11.80
C ARG A 282 -7.87 32.82 12.65
N THR A 283 -7.63 31.58 13.09
CA THR A 283 -8.49 30.84 14.01
C THR A 283 -8.56 31.54 15.36
N ASP A 284 -7.44 31.99 15.92
CA ASP A 284 -7.43 32.74 17.18
C ASP A 284 -8.22 34.04 17.09
N LEU A 285 -8.06 34.76 15.97
CA LEU A 285 -8.80 35.99 15.73
C LEU A 285 -10.31 35.74 15.56
N ILE A 286 -10.68 34.64 14.88
CA ILE A 286 -12.09 34.26 14.74
C ILE A 286 -12.67 33.77 16.07
N ASN A 287 -11.92 33.00 16.86
CA ASN A 287 -12.33 32.56 18.19
C ASN A 287 -12.45 33.75 19.15
N PHE A 288 -11.60 34.77 19.02
CA PHE A 288 -11.78 36.05 19.72
C PHE A 288 -13.11 36.71 19.36
N PHE A 289 -13.47 36.78 18.07
CA PHE A 289 -14.78 37.28 17.66
C PHE A 289 -15.93 36.39 18.15
N PHE A 290 -15.77 35.06 18.14
CA PHE A 290 -16.81 34.13 18.60
C PHE A 290 -17.06 34.27 20.10
N ARG A 291 -16.00 34.40 20.92
CA ARG A 291 -16.10 34.77 22.34
C ARG A 291 -16.87 36.06 22.54
N PHE A 292 -16.58 37.08 21.73
CA PHE A 292 -17.25 38.37 21.81
C PHE A 292 -18.76 38.27 21.47
N PHE A 293 -19.15 37.40 20.54
CA PHE A 293 -20.55 37.21 20.14
C PHE A 293 -21.26 36.06 20.86
N GLY A 294 -20.63 35.40 21.84
CA GLY A 294 -21.21 34.25 22.54
C GLY A 294 -21.48 33.03 21.63
N ILE A 295 -20.69 32.89 20.57
CA ILE A 295 -20.77 31.76 19.61
C ILE A 295 -19.76 30.70 20.05
N GLU A 296 -20.11 29.43 19.86
CA GLU A 296 -19.24 28.28 20.14
C GLU A 296 -17.91 28.38 19.40
N GLU A 297 -16.79 28.15 20.10
CA GLU A 297 -15.44 28.28 19.53
C GLU A 297 -15.20 27.24 18.42
N MET A 298 -14.39 27.61 17.42
CA MET A 298 -13.93 26.61 16.46
C MET A 298 -12.97 25.65 17.15
N VAL A 299 -13.21 24.37 16.94
CA VAL A 299 -12.34 23.29 17.38
C VAL A 299 -11.02 23.35 16.59
N ASP A 300 -9.89 23.36 17.31
CA ASP A 300 -8.57 23.21 16.69
C ASP A 300 -8.30 21.73 16.41
N GLY A 301 -8.72 21.30 15.22
CA GLY A 301 -8.62 19.91 14.79
C GLY A 301 -7.20 19.51 14.42
N THR A 302 -6.83 18.27 14.72
CA THR A 302 -5.52 17.74 14.31
C THR A 302 -5.62 16.96 13.02
N VAL A 303 -4.69 17.20 12.10
CA VAL A 303 -4.48 16.32 10.95
C VAL A 303 -3.41 15.31 11.33
N PHE A 304 -3.75 14.03 11.24
CA PHE A 304 -2.81 12.94 11.49
C PHE A 304 -2.38 12.31 10.18
N TRP A 305 -1.08 12.37 9.92
CA TRP A 305 -0.50 11.85 8.68
C TRP A 305 -0.08 10.39 8.88
N LEU A 306 -0.65 9.48 8.10
CA LEU A 306 -0.34 8.07 8.14
C LEU A 306 0.24 7.63 6.79
N GLY A 307 1.48 7.16 6.78
CA GLY A 307 2.11 6.59 5.57
C GLY A 307 2.06 5.07 5.60
N ALA A 308 1.99 4.41 4.44
CA ALA A 308 2.25 2.98 4.32
C ALA A 308 3.35 2.71 3.29
N THR A 309 4.30 1.86 3.65
CA THR A 309 5.38 1.44 2.74
C THR A 309 5.83 0.01 3.00
N ASN A 310 6.21 -0.69 1.93
CA ASN A 310 6.86 -2.00 2.07
C ASN A 310 8.37 -1.87 2.31
N ARG A 311 8.95 -0.67 2.11
CA ARG A 311 10.39 -0.41 2.14
C ARG A 311 10.69 0.84 2.97
N LEU A 312 10.77 0.69 4.30
CA LEU A 312 11.11 1.81 5.17
C LEU A 312 12.50 2.39 4.85
N SER A 313 13.46 1.55 4.44
CA SER A 313 14.84 1.96 4.18
C SER A 313 15.03 2.96 3.05
N VAL A 314 14.09 3.07 2.11
CA VAL A 314 14.19 4.03 0.99
C VAL A 314 13.56 5.39 1.32
N ILE A 315 12.80 5.48 2.40
CA ILE A 315 12.12 6.70 2.83
C ILE A 315 13.16 7.74 3.29
N ASP A 316 13.00 8.98 2.88
CA ASP A 316 13.80 10.11 3.35
C ASP A 316 13.56 10.31 4.85
N GLY A 317 14.63 10.22 5.64
CA GLY A 317 14.58 10.40 7.09
C GLY A 317 13.99 11.74 7.54
N ALA A 318 13.88 12.75 6.66
CA ALA A 318 13.16 13.98 6.94
C ALA A 318 11.67 13.74 7.28
N PHE A 319 11.01 12.74 6.70
CA PHE A 319 9.61 12.41 7.03
C PHE A 319 9.46 11.77 8.40
N LEU A 320 10.50 11.08 8.88
CA LEU A 320 10.49 10.31 10.13
C LEU A 320 10.92 11.13 11.36
N ARG A 321 11.09 12.45 11.20
CA ARG A 321 11.50 13.33 12.31
C ARG A 321 10.31 13.67 13.22
N PRO A 322 10.56 13.95 14.52
CA PRO A 322 9.55 14.44 15.44
C PRO A 322 8.72 15.59 14.85
N GLY A 323 7.39 15.50 14.98
CA GLY A 323 6.45 16.48 14.41
C GLY A 323 5.95 16.14 12.99
N ARG A 324 6.33 14.98 12.43
CA ARG A 324 5.85 14.47 11.12
C ARG A 324 5.32 13.04 11.21
N MET A 325 6.06 12.03 10.74
CA MET A 325 5.72 10.60 10.87
C MET A 325 6.74 9.93 11.78
N ASP A 326 6.79 10.37 13.03
CA ASP A 326 7.81 9.97 14.01
C ASP A 326 7.54 8.61 14.66
N THR A 327 6.33 8.09 14.54
CA THR A 327 5.97 6.75 15.02
C THR A 327 6.06 5.73 13.88
N ILE A 328 6.90 4.72 14.00
CA ILE A 328 6.99 3.62 13.03
C ILE A 328 6.30 2.39 13.61
N ILE A 329 5.31 1.85 12.90
CA ILE A 329 4.55 0.66 13.29
C ILE A 329 4.83 -0.43 12.26
N GLN A 330 5.50 -1.49 12.69
CA GLN A 330 5.77 -2.65 11.85
C GLN A 330 4.60 -3.63 11.88
N MET A 331 4.14 -4.02 10.70
CA MET A 331 3.03 -4.93 10.43
C MET A 331 3.54 -6.14 9.64
N ASP A 332 3.99 -7.15 10.36
CA ASP A 332 4.45 -8.41 9.77
C ASP A 332 3.28 -9.34 9.41
N ALA A 333 3.60 -10.50 8.84
CA ALA A 333 2.61 -11.54 8.61
C ALA A 333 2.00 -12.00 9.96
N PRO A 334 0.70 -12.32 9.99
CA PRO A 334 0.01 -12.73 11.21
C PRO A 334 0.57 -14.04 11.78
N ASP A 335 0.65 -14.11 13.10
CA ASP A 335 0.93 -15.33 13.85
C ASP A 335 -0.20 -16.37 13.69
N LYS A 336 0.07 -17.62 14.06
CA LYS A 336 -0.90 -18.73 14.03
C LYS A 336 -2.25 -18.36 14.67
N GLY A 337 -2.24 -17.72 15.83
CA GLY A 337 -3.45 -17.32 16.55
C GLY A 337 -4.28 -16.28 15.80
N SER A 338 -3.63 -15.29 15.20
CA SER A 338 -4.27 -14.26 14.38
C SER A 338 -4.76 -14.83 13.06
N ARG A 339 -3.99 -15.70 12.40
CA ARG A 339 -4.41 -16.37 11.16
C ARG A 339 -5.67 -17.19 11.36
N ARG A 340 -5.80 -17.91 12.47
CA ARG A 340 -7.04 -18.63 12.81
C ARG A 340 -8.26 -17.70 12.81
N LYS A 341 -8.12 -16.53 13.46
CA LYS A 341 -9.19 -15.52 13.50
C LYS A 341 -9.49 -14.92 12.13
N ILE A 342 -8.44 -14.72 11.30
CA ILE A 342 -8.58 -14.21 9.93
C ILE A 342 -9.33 -15.20 9.05
N ILE A 343 -8.89 -16.47 9.05
CA ILE A 343 -9.54 -17.55 8.31
C ILE A 343 -11.00 -17.67 8.75
N GLN A 344 -11.27 -17.75 10.05
CA GLN A 344 -12.63 -17.83 10.57
C GLN A 344 -13.48 -16.62 10.14
N GLY A 345 -12.93 -15.41 10.20
CA GLY A 345 -13.62 -14.18 9.81
C GLY A 345 -14.07 -14.19 8.35
N TYR A 346 -13.22 -14.68 7.45
CA TYR A 346 -13.58 -14.81 6.03
C TYR A 346 -14.52 -16.00 5.77
N LEU A 347 -14.36 -17.13 6.47
CA LEU A 347 -15.26 -18.27 6.34
C LEU A 347 -16.69 -17.92 6.76
N ASN A 348 -16.87 -17.07 7.77
CA ASN A 348 -18.19 -16.60 8.21
C ASN A 348 -18.97 -15.82 7.13
N LYS A 349 -18.30 -15.33 6.07
CA LYS A 349 -18.92 -14.57 4.99
C LYS A 349 -19.35 -15.42 3.80
N ILE A 350 -18.92 -16.69 3.75
CA ILE A 350 -19.15 -17.57 2.61
C ILE A 350 -19.89 -18.83 3.03
N LYS A 351 -20.50 -19.52 2.06
CA LYS A 351 -21.18 -20.77 2.28
C LYS A 351 -20.19 -21.93 2.17
N THR A 352 -19.91 -22.60 3.29
CA THR A 352 -19.05 -23.78 3.37
C THR A 352 -19.87 -25.04 3.66
N ASP A 353 -19.32 -26.21 3.35
CA ASP A 353 -19.83 -27.48 3.85
C ASP A 353 -19.29 -27.83 5.25
N ASP A 354 -19.64 -29.00 5.76
CA ASP A 354 -19.26 -29.52 7.08
C ASP A 354 -17.85 -30.13 7.12
N THR A 355 -17.15 -30.22 5.97
CA THR A 355 -15.80 -30.77 5.88
C THR A 355 -14.72 -29.79 6.36
N VAL A 356 -15.06 -28.49 6.46
CA VAL A 356 -14.10 -27.42 6.72
C VAL A 356 -13.56 -27.46 8.14
N ASP A 357 -12.25 -27.70 8.25
CA ASP A 357 -11.49 -27.66 9.50
C ASP A 357 -10.59 -26.42 9.54
N VAL A 358 -11.02 -25.42 10.32
CA VAL A 358 -10.30 -24.16 10.52
C VAL A 358 -8.93 -24.35 11.14
N GLN A 359 -8.77 -25.34 12.03
CA GLN A 359 -7.49 -25.61 12.68
C GLN A 359 -6.48 -26.11 11.65
N ARG A 360 -6.90 -27.05 10.80
CA ARG A 360 -6.09 -27.58 9.70
C ARG A 360 -5.70 -26.49 8.69
N LEU A 361 -6.63 -25.63 8.29
CA LEU A 361 -6.34 -24.50 7.41
C LEU A 361 -5.35 -23.51 8.03
N THR A 362 -5.42 -23.30 9.35
CA THR A 362 -4.50 -22.43 10.08
C THR A 362 -3.09 -23.00 10.10
N ASP A 363 -2.96 -24.31 10.29
CA ASP A 363 -1.69 -25.01 10.30
C ASP A 363 -1.03 -24.95 8.92
N ASP A 364 -1.82 -25.12 7.85
CA ASP A 364 -1.32 -25.14 6.47
C ASP A 364 -1.04 -23.78 5.85
N SER A 365 -1.36 -22.70 6.55
CA SER A 365 -1.26 -21.33 6.05
C SER A 365 -0.09 -20.55 6.67
N GLN A 366 0.97 -21.25 7.10
CA GLN A 366 2.16 -20.58 7.66
C GLN A 366 2.73 -19.50 6.72
N GLY A 367 2.94 -18.30 7.28
CA GLY A 367 3.54 -17.17 6.56
C GLY A 367 2.64 -16.47 5.54
N ILE A 368 1.40 -16.93 5.35
CA ILE A 368 0.48 -16.31 4.39
C ILE A 368 -0.04 -14.96 4.91
N THR A 369 -0.33 -14.02 4.00
CA THR A 369 -0.88 -12.71 4.38
C THR A 369 -2.41 -12.73 4.47
N PRO A 370 -3.04 -11.80 5.23
CA PRO A 370 -4.49 -11.65 5.26
C PRO A 370 -5.14 -11.45 3.88
N ALA A 371 -4.46 -10.74 2.98
CA ALA A 371 -4.95 -10.52 1.62
C ALA A 371 -4.96 -11.80 0.79
N ASP A 372 -3.93 -12.63 0.93
CA ASP A 372 -3.84 -13.94 0.27
C ASP A 372 -4.89 -14.90 0.84
N ILE A 373 -5.14 -14.90 2.17
CA ILE A 373 -6.23 -15.69 2.78
C ILE A 373 -7.59 -15.26 2.21
N SER A 374 -7.88 -13.97 2.19
CA SER A 374 -9.10 -13.43 1.58
C SER A 374 -9.21 -13.86 0.11
N GLY A 375 -8.14 -13.71 -0.67
CA GLY A 375 -8.12 -14.10 -2.07
C GLY A 375 -8.38 -15.59 -2.28
N ALA A 376 -7.76 -16.44 -1.47
CA ALA A 376 -7.97 -17.88 -1.49
C ALA A 376 -9.42 -18.25 -1.17
N VAL A 377 -9.92 -17.78 -0.02
CA VAL A 377 -11.23 -18.18 0.53
C VAL A 377 -12.38 -17.58 -0.29
N GLU A 378 -12.34 -16.29 -0.64
CA GLU A 378 -13.47 -15.61 -1.27
C GLU A 378 -13.53 -15.80 -2.79
N ARG A 379 -12.37 -15.90 -3.47
CA ARG A 379 -12.34 -15.89 -4.94
C ARG A 379 -11.93 -17.25 -5.50
N VAL A 380 -10.79 -17.79 -5.07
CA VAL A 380 -10.22 -18.99 -5.68
C VAL A 380 -11.00 -20.25 -5.31
N ALA A 381 -11.34 -20.43 -4.04
CA ALA A 381 -12.14 -21.56 -3.57
C ALA A 381 -13.56 -21.54 -4.18
N ALA A 382 -14.17 -20.35 -4.28
CA ALA A 382 -15.45 -20.15 -4.95
C ALA A 382 -15.38 -20.54 -6.44
N ARG A 383 -14.29 -20.17 -7.14
CA ARG A 383 -14.07 -20.54 -8.55
C ARG A 383 -13.99 -22.06 -8.75
N PHE A 384 -13.30 -22.79 -7.87
CA PHE A 384 -13.25 -24.26 -7.94
C PHE A 384 -14.63 -24.88 -7.72
N THR A 385 -15.33 -24.41 -6.70
CA THR A 385 -16.70 -24.83 -6.36
C THR A 385 -17.68 -24.62 -7.52
N MET A 386 -17.65 -23.43 -8.13
CA MET A 386 -18.50 -23.08 -9.28
C MET A 386 -18.18 -23.90 -10.53
N ARG A 387 -16.89 -24.17 -10.79
CA ARG A 387 -16.48 -25.00 -11.93
C ARG A 387 -17.05 -26.41 -11.83
N ASP A 388 -17.10 -26.96 -10.61
CA ASP A 388 -17.58 -28.32 -10.36
C ASP A 388 -19.11 -28.37 -10.17
N GLY A 389 -19.82 -27.23 -10.29
CA GLY A 389 -21.28 -27.15 -10.15
C GLY A 389 -21.79 -27.39 -8.73
N ARG A 390 -20.96 -27.15 -7.71
CA ARG A 390 -21.32 -27.30 -6.29
C ARG A 390 -21.84 -25.97 -5.71
N ASP A 391 -22.67 -26.06 -4.67
CA ASP A 391 -23.29 -24.90 -4.01
C ASP A 391 -22.64 -24.51 -2.67
N ALA A 392 -21.58 -25.21 -2.26
CA ALA A 392 -20.87 -25.00 -1.00
C ALA A 392 -19.38 -25.30 -1.18
N ILE A 393 -18.54 -24.46 -0.56
CA ILE A 393 -17.08 -24.56 -0.60
C ILE A 393 -16.63 -25.64 0.39
N SER A 394 -15.80 -26.57 -0.07
CA SER A 394 -15.25 -27.67 0.73
C SER A 394 -13.87 -27.36 1.29
N GLN A 395 -13.39 -28.19 2.24
CA GLN A 395 -12.01 -28.12 2.73
C GLN A 395 -10.99 -28.21 1.58
N ALA A 396 -11.20 -29.13 0.63
CA ALA A 396 -10.29 -29.35 -0.49
C ALA A 396 -10.18 -28.12 -1.41
N ASP A 397 -11.29 -27.39 -1.60
CA ASP A 397 -11.29 -26.15 -2.38
C ASP A 397 -10.43 -25.08 -1.73
N ILE A 398 -10.53 -24.95 -0.40
CA ILE A 398 -9.78 -23.93 0.34
C ILE A 398 -8.30 -24.32 0.42
N GLU A 399 -7.98 -25.58 0.68
CA GLU A 399 -6.60 -26.08 0.67
C GLU A 399 -5.94 -25.87 -0.71
N GLY A 400 -6.65 -26.23 -1.79
CA GLY A 400 -6.19 -25.99 -3.15
C GLY A 400 -6.07 -24.49 -3.48
N ALA A 401 -6.96 -23.66 -2.94
CA ALA A 401 -6.94 -22.22 -3.14
C ALA A 401 -5.77 -21.54 -2.43
N LEU A 402 -5.50 -21.93 -1.18
CA LEU A 402 -4.34 -21.49 -0.42
C LEU A 402 -3.06 -21.93 -1.12
N LEU A 403 -3.01 -23.17 -1.61
CA LEU A 403 -1.89 -23.67 -2.40
C LEU A 403 -1.68 -22.80 -3.65
N GLU A 404 -2.73 -22.48 -4.41
CA GLU A 404 -2.61 -21.59 -5.58
C GLU A 404 -2.08 -20.19 -5.23
N GLN A 405 -2.44 -19.62 -4.07
CA GLN A 405 -1.85 -18.35 -3.62
C GLN A 405 -0.36 -18.47 -3.29
N ILE A 406 0.06 -19.61 -2.73
CA ILE A 406 1.42 -19.83 -2.24
C ILE A 406 2.38 -20.18 -3.39
N VAL A 407 2.02 -21.15 -4.24
CA VAL A 407 2.88 -21.68 -5.29
C VAL A 407 2.50 -21.22 -6.71
N GLY A 408 1.36 -20.56 -6.85
CA GLY A 408 0.86 -20.06 -8.13
C GLY A 408 -0.09 -21.04 -8.85
N ILE A 409 -0.57 -20.57 -10.01
CA ILE A 409 -1.54 -21.28 -10.84
C ILE A 409 -0.87 -22.46 -11.55
N ALA A 410 -1.54 -23.61 -11.51
CA ALA A 410 -1.17 -24.80 -12.27
C ALA A 410 -1.09 -24.51 -13.77
N ASN A 411 0.06 -24.79 -14.38
CA ASN A 411 0.32 -24.61 -15.81
C ASN A 411 0.97 -25.88 -16.38
N PRO A 412 0.20 -26.97 -16.51
CA PRO A 412 0.70 -28.27 -16.94
C PRO A 412 1.37 -28.19 -18.33
N ILE A 413 2.42 -28.98 -18.52
CA ILE A 413 3.11 -29.12 -19.81
C ILE A 413 2.45 -30.29 -20.54
N ALA A 414 1.75 -30.01 -21.64
CA ALA A 414 0.95 -31.01 -22.36
C ALA A 414 1.80 -32.20 -22.85
N GLU A 415 3.00 -31.92 -23.36
CA GLU A 415 3.92 -32.91 -23.93
C GLU A 415 5.26 -32.87 -23.18
N LEU A 416 5.23 -33.16 -21.87
CA LEU A 416 6.45 -33.41 -21.11
C LEU A 416 6.95 -34.83 -21.42
N ASP A 417 8.24 -34.97 -21.72
CA ASP A 417 8.88 -36.27 -21.95
C ASP A 417 8.60 -37.22 -20.79
N GLU A 418 8.27 -38.48 -21.08
CA GLU A 418 7.88 -39.46 -20.05
C GLU A 418 9.02 -39.76 -19.08
N GLY A 419 10.27 -39.82 -19.58
CA GLY A 419 11.44 -39.97 -18.72
C GLY A 419 11.63 -38.77 -17.79
N GLN A 420 11.37 -37.56 -18.30
CA GLN A 420 11.38 -36.35 -17.49
C GLN A 420 10.22 -36.29 -16.48
N LYS A 421 9.02 -36.74 -16.84
CA LYS A 421 7.89 -36.86 -15.88
C LYS A 421 8.23 -37.83 -14.75
N GLU A 422 8.77 -39.00 -15.08
CA GLU A 422 9.21 -39.99 -14.10
C GLU A 422 10.31 -39.44 -13.20
N GLN A 423 11.23 -38.66 -13.77
CA GLN A 423 12.27 -37.97 -13.01
C GLN A 423 11.70 -37.00 -11.99
N VAL A 424 10.80 -36.10 -12.40
CA VAL A 424 10.19 -35.14 -11.47
C VAL A 424 9.40 -35.88 -10.39
N ALA A 425 8.63 -36.92 -10.76
CA ALA A 425 7.89 -37.73 -9.79
C ALA A 425 8.82 -38.41 -8.76
N THR A 426 9.95 -38.96 -9.21
CA THR A 426 10.95 -39.61 -8.34
C THR A 426 11.65 -38.59 -7.44
N HIS A 427 11.97 -37.42 -7.99
CA HIS A 427 12.59 -36.30 -7.28
C HIS A 427 11.72 -35.82 -6.12
N GLU A 428 10.46 -35.50 -6.39
CA GLU A 428 9.53 -35.03 -5.35
C GLU A 428 9.23 -36.10 -4.30
N ALA A 429 9.09 -37.37 -4.72
CA ALA A 429 8.91 -38.49 -3.80
C ALA A 429 10.12 -38.70 -2.87
N GLY A 430 11.34 -38.43 -3.35
CA GLY A 430 12.56 -38.41 -2.53
C GLY A 430 12.51 -37.36 -1.42
N HIS A 431 12.14 -36.12 -1.76
CA HIS A 431 11.93 -35.07 -0.76
C HIS A 431 10.87 -35.46 0.27
N ALA A 432 9.74 -36.00 -0.18
CA ALA A 432 8.65 -36.42 0.70
C ALA A 432 9.08 -37.47 1.73
N LEU A 433 9.73 -38.54 1.27
CA LEU A 433 10.18 -39.61 2.14
C LEU A 433 11.15 -39.09 3.22
N VAL A 434 12.20 -38.37 2.80
CA VAL A 434 13.24 -37.92 3.74
C VAL A 434 12.70 -36.85 4.68
N SER A 435 11.78 -36.00 4.22
CA SER A 435 11.03 -35.07 5.08
C SER A 435 10.26 -35.82 6.17
N HIS A 436 9.50 -36.86 5.82
CA HIS A 436 8.74 -37.66 6.80
C HIS A 436 9.63 -38.28 7.88
N ILE A 437 10.77 -38.85 7.49
CA ILE A 437 11.68 -39.55 8.40
C ILE A 437 12.47 -38.59 9.29
N LEU A 438 13.10 -37.56 8.70
CA LEU A 438 14.03 -36.68 9.43
C LEU A 438 13.33 -35.47 10.08
N LEU A 439 12.14 -35.11 9.60
CA LEU A 439 11.34 -33.99 10.08
C LEU A 439 9.93 -34.47 10.47
N PRO A 440 9.78 -35.45 11.39
CA PRO A 440 8.50 -36.14 11.65
C PRO A 440 7.39 -35.24 12.21
N LYS A 441 7.75 -34.05 12.70
CA LYS A 441 6.77 -33.04 13.11
C LYS A 441 6.15 -32.30 11.93
N GLN A 442 6.82 -32.25 10.78
CA GLN A 442 6.30 -31.62 9.58
C GLN A 442 5.33 -32.56 8.90
N ARG A 443 4.18 -32.01 8.53
CA ARG A 443 3.19 -32.72 7.74
C ARG A 443 3.39 -32.43 6.27
N ILE A 444 3.41 -33.46 5.43
CA ILE A 444 3.47 -33.29 3.98
C ILE A 444 2.05 -32.99 3.50
N THR A 445 1.84 -31.79 2.95
CA THR A 445 0.51 -31.36 2.50
C THR A 445 0.24 -31.73 1.05
N THR A 446 1.26 -31.66 0.20
CA THR A 446 1.11 -31.80 -1.25
C THR A 446 2.39 -32.31 -1.90
N LEU A 447 2.24 -33.24 -2.83
CA LEU A 447 3.25 -33.57 -3.83
C LEU A 447 2.65 -33.34 -5.21
N SER A 448 3.37 -32.66 -6.10
CA SER A 448 2.86 -32.35 -7.43
C SER A 448 3.98 -32.42 -8.47
N ILE A 449 3.68 -33.01 -9.62
CA ILE A 449 4.52 -32.93 -10.83
C ILE A 449 3.96 -31.94 -11.84
N ILE A 450 2.99 -31.12 -11.41
CA ILE A 450 2.38 -30.09 -12.25
C ILE A 450 3.17 -28.80 -12.09
N ARG A 451 3.73 -28.32 -13.20
CA ARG A 451 4.46 -27.06 -13.24
C ARG A 451 3.59 -25.91 -12.71
N ARG A 452 4.16 -25.14 -11.78
CA ARG A 452 3.60 -23.88 -11.26
C ARG A 452 4.68 -22.81 -11.30
N GLY A 453 4.42 -21.70 -12.00
CA GLY A 453 5.43 -20.65 -12.17
C GLY A 453 6.62 -21.03 -13.09
N LYS A 454 7.65 -20.18 -13.12
CA LYS A 454 8.81 -20.33 -14.01
C LYS A 454 9.91 -21.12 -13.30
N GLY A 455 10.27 -22.29 -13.84
CA GLY A 455 11.41 -23.10 -13.37
C GLY A 455 11.10 -24.17 -12.32
N ILE A 456 9.85 -24.28 -11.86
CA ILE A 456 9.40 -25.32 -10.92
C ILE A 456 8.60 -26.36 -11.71
N LEU A 457 9.20 -27.53 -11.98
CA LEU A 457 8.55 -28.61 -12.72
C LEU A 457 7.65 -29.48 -11.84
N GLY A 458 8.01 -29.62 -10.56
CA GLY A 458 7.24 -30.25 -9.50
C GLY A 458 7.59 -29.61 -8.16
N PHE A 459 6.87 -29.99 -7.09
CA PHE A 459 7.21 -29.58 -5.74
C PHE A 459 6.66 -30.54 -4.67
N ALA A 460 7.40 -30.62 -3.56
CA ALA A 460 7.01 -31.25 -2.32
C ALA A 460 6.80 -30.19 -1.23
N ARG A 461 5.55 -30.04 -0.77
CA ARG A 461 5.21 -29.07 0.28
C ARG A 461 5.04 -29.76 1.63
N SER A 462 5.85 -29.35 2.60
CA SER A 462 5.75 -29.77 4.00
C SER A 462 5.50 -28.55 4.88
N VAL A 463 4.63 -28.69 5.88
CA VAL A 463 4.27 -27.62 6.81
C VAL A 463 4.50 -28.07 8.25
N SER A 464 5.06 -27.18 9.05
CA SER A 464 5.31 -27.40 10.47
C SER A 464 4.09 -26.92 11.28
N PRO A 465 3.53 -27.72 12.20
CA PRO A 465 2.49 -27.26 13.11
C PRO A 465 3.03 -26.20 14.08
N ASP A 466 4.34 -26.26 14.37
CA ASP A 466 5.06 -25.31 15.21
C ASP A 466 5.65 -24.18 14.34
N GLU A 467 5.32 -22.92 14.66
CA GLU A 467 5.96 -21.74 14.08
C GLU A 467 7.21 -21.37 14.87
N LEU A 468 8.36 -21.85 14.41
CA LEU A 468 9.63 -21.56 15.06
C LEU A 468 10.28 -20.32 14.42
N TYR A 469 10.67 -19.36 15.26
CA TYR A 469 11.46 -18.19 14.85
C TYR A 469 12.97 -18.44 14.88
N ALA A 470 13.39 -19.53 15.51
CA ALA A 470 14.76 -20.02 15.51
C ALA A 470 14.75 -21.56 15.43
N TYR A 471 15.62 -22.12 14.59
CA TYR A 471 15.71 -23.56 14.40
C TYR A 471 16.88 -24.16 15.19
N PRO A 472 16.70 -25.33 15.82
CA PRO A 472 17.82 -26.14 16.25
C PRO A 472 18.72 -26.47 15.05
N LEU A 473 20.05 -26.41 15.20
CA LEU A 473 20.99 -26.68 14.10
C LEU A 473 20.79 -28.08 13.50
N ALA A 474 20.42 -29.06 14.32
CA ALA A 474 20.05 -30.40 13.87
C ALA A 474 18.89 -30.41 12.85
N ARG A 475 17.93 -29.47 12.98
CA ARG A 475 16.83 -29.32 12.01
C ARG A 475 17.34 -28.78 10.68
N ILE A 476 18.33 -27.90 10.68
CA ILE A 476 18.99 -27.42 9.46
C ILE A 476 19.72 -28.59 8.77
N CYS A 477 20.41 -29.45 9.53
CA CYS A 477 21.04 -30.66 8.98
C CYS A 477 20.01 -31.64 8.38
N ALA A 478 18.85 -31.81 9.01
CA ALA A 478 17.76 -32.61 8.47
C ALA A 478 17.19 -31.99 7.17
N MET A 479 17.04 -30.67 7.11
CA MET A 479 16.62 -29.95 5.91
C MET A 479 17.63 -30.10 4.77
N ILE A 480 18.94 -30.00 5.04
CA ILE A 480 20.00 -30.25 4.04
C ILE A 480 19.87 -31.67 3.44
N GLN A 481 19.70 -32.68 4.29
CA GLN A 481 19.53 -34.07 3.85
C GLN A 481 18.26 -34.26 3.02
N MET A 482 17.15 -33.61 3.41
CA MET A 482 15.89 -33.60 2.65
C MET A 482 16.08 -32.91 1.29
N THR A 483 16.79 -31.80 1.22
CA THR A 483 17.04 -31.07 -0.03
C THR A 483 17.90 -31.88 -1.01
N TRP A 484 18.85 -32.70 -0.53
CA TRP A 484 19.57 -33.63 -1.42
C TRP A 484 18.74 -34.85 -1.85
N ALA A 485 17.65 -35.14 -1.15
CA ALA A 485 16.92 -36.39 -1.34
C ALA A 485 16.35 -36.53 -2.77
N GLY A 486 15.96 -35.44 -3.42
CA GLY A 486 15.44 -35.49 -4.79
C GLY A 486 16.47 -35.98 -5.81
N ASP A 487 17.68 -35.38 -5.82
CA ASP A 487 18.76 -35.79 -6.71
C ASP A 487 19.26 -37.21 -6.39
N ILE A 488 19.40 -37.54 -5.09
CA ILE A 488 19.84 -38.88 -4.66
C ILE A 488 18.81 -39.95 -5.02
N ALA A 489 17.51 -39.65 -4.91
CA ALA A 489 16.44 -40.57 -5.32
C ALA A 489 16.51 -40.86 -6.82
N CYS A 490 16.73 -39.84 -7.65
CA CYS A 490 16.94 -40.02 -9.09
C CYS A 490 18.17 -40.89 -9.36
N GLU A 491 19.31 -40.59 -8.73
CA GLU A 491 20.56 -41.36 -8.88
C GLU A 491 20.36 -42.85 -8.56
N GLN A 492 19.69 -43.17 -7.44
CA GLN A 492 19.58 -44.56 -6.96
C GLN A 492 18.44 -45.34 -7.61
N ILE A 493 17.32 -44.70 -7.94
CA ILE A 493 16.13 -45.38 -8.48
C ILE A 493 16.14 -45.39 -10.00
N MET A 494 16.56 -44.29 -10.65
CA MET A 494 16.62 -44.19 -12.11
C MET A 494 18.00 -44.52 -12.68
N GLY A 495 19.05 -44.50 -11.85
CA GLY A 495 20.41 -44.83 -12.26
C GLY A 495 21.20 -43.69 -12.91
N GLU A 496 20.68 -42.46 -12.89
CA GLU A 496 21.32 -41.28 -13.47
C GLU A 496 20.88 -40.00 -12.74
N ARG A 497 21.76 -38.99 -12.69
CA ARG A 497 21.45 -37.66 -12.15
C ARG A 497 20.89 -36.73 -13.21
N TRP A 498 20.07 -35.78 -12.78
CA TRP A 498 19.41 -34.84 -13.67
C TRP A 498 19.69 -33.39 -13.32
N SER A 499 19.72 -32.53 -14.34
CA SER A 499 20.02 -31.10 -14.18
C SER A 499 18.89 -30.28 -13.55
N GLY A 500 17.73 -30.89 -13.28
CA GLY A 500 16.54 -30.25 -12.72
C GLY A 500 16.68 -29.81 -11.25
N GLY A 501 17.63 -30.38 -10.49
CA GLY A 501 17.80 -30.12 -9.06
C GLY A 501 18.62 -28.88 -8.70
N ARG A 502 18.91 -27.95 -9.63
CA ARG A 502 19.84 -26.83 -9.36
C ARG A 502 19.43 -25.95 -8.17
N GLY A 503 18.13 -25.67 -8.02
CA GLY A 503 17.62 -24.88 -6.91
C GLY A 503 17.89 -25.52 -5.53
N ASP A 504 17.89 -26.86 -5.49
CA ASP A 504 18.17 -27.62 -4.27
C ASP A 504 19.64 -27.47 -3.84
N PHE A 505 20.57 -27.52 -4.80
CA PHE A 505 22.00 -27.28 -4.54
C PHE A 505 22.25 -25.86 -4.02
N ASP A 506 21.65 -24.85 -4.64
CA ASP A 506 21.77 -23.46 -4.20
C ASP A 506 21.20 -23.28 -2.76
N HIS A 507 20.10 -23.99 -2.44
CA HIS A 507 19.50 -23.96 -1.10
C HIS A 507 20.38 -24.65 -0.04
N VAL A 508 21.00 -25.79 -0.39
CA VAL A 508 21.97 -26.48 0.46
C VAL A 508 23.15 -25.58 0.77
N ASP A 509 23.72 -24.91 -0.23
CA ASP A 509 24.86 -24.02 -0.05
C ASP A 509 24.54 -22.90 0.96
N MET A 510 23.35 -22.30 0.84
CA MET A 510 22.87 -21.29 1.79
C MET A 510 22.73 -21.83 3.23
N MET A 511 22.20 -23.05 3.39
CA MET A 511 22.09 -23.69 4.71
C MET A 511 23.46 -24.06 5.30
N MET A 512 24.40 -24.52 4.47
CA MET A 512 25.77 -24.81 4.86
C MET A 512 26.50 -23.54 5.33
N ILE A 513 26.34 -22.42 4.61
CA ILE A 513 26.85 -21.11 5.03
C ILE A 513 26.25 -20.71 6.39
N THR A 514 24.94 -20.95 6.58
CA THR A 514 24.25 -20.64 7.84
C THR A 514 24.83 -21.45 9.00
N LEU A 515 25.07 -22.75 8.82
CA LEU A 515 25.73 -23.59 9.83
C LEU A 515 27.14 -23.09 10.16
N ALA A 516 27.92 -22.69 9.15
CA ALA A 516 29.25 -22.14 9.35
C ALA A 516 29.22 -20.84 10.18
N ARG A 517 28.26 -19.94 9.91
CA ARG A 517 28.07 -18.69 10.68
C ARG A 517 27.67 -18.92 12.14
N HIS A 518 27.09 -20.08 12.44
CA HIS A 518 26.79 -20.49 13.81
C HIS A 518 27.93 -21.28 14.48
N GLY A 519 29.10 -21.40 13.84
CA GLY A 519 30.24 -22.14 14.40
C GLY A 519 30.01 -23.65 14.43
N TYR A 520 29.16 -24.19 13.56
CA TYR A 520 28.83 -25.63 13.59
C TYR A 520 29.99 -26.54 13.20
N PHE A 521 30.90 -26.04 12.34
CA PHE A 521 32.01 -26.84 11.79
C PHE A 521 33.33 -26.69 12.53
N ALA A 522 33.43 -25.74 13.47
CA ALA A 522 34.64 -25.48 14.23
C ALA A 522 34.29 -24.82 15.56
N ASP A 523 35.12 -25.00 16.60
CA ASP A 523 34.96 -24.37 17.93
C ASP A 523 35.25 -22.84 17.92
N ARG A 524 35.00 -22.18 16.78
CA ARG A 524 35.16 -20.75 16.55
C ARG A 524 34.29 -20.28 15.39
N LEU A 525 33.99 -19.00 15.39
CA LEU A 525 33.32 -18.35 14.25
C LEU A 525 34.29 -18.17 13.07
N PRO A 526 33.76 -18.10 11.82
CA PRO A 526 34.55 -17.77 10.65
C PRO A 526 35.13 -16.35 10.77
N LEU A 527 36.34 -16.16 10.25
CA LEU A 527 37.01 -14.85 10.21
C LEU A 527 36.29 -13.86 9.29
N ASP A 528 35.74 -14.38 8.18
CA ASP A 528 34.89 -13.63 7.26
C ASP A 528 33.45 -14.15 7.38
N VAL A 529 32.56 -13.33 7.92
CA VAL A 529 31.14 -13.66 8.10
C VAL A 529 30.41 -13.72 6.74
N MET A 530 30.86 -12.94 5.75
CA MET A 530 30.26 -12.92 4.42
C MET A 530 30.68 -14.15 3.60
N ASN A 531 31.92 -14.59 3.74
CA ASN A 531 32.42 -15.83 3.14
C ASN A 531 33.04 -16.78 4.18
N PRO A 532 32.21 -17.55 4.91
CA PRO A 532 32.70 -18.46 5.95
C PRO A 532 33.68 -19.53 5.46
N PHE A 533 33.60 -19.85 4.18
CA PHE A 533 34.37 -20.91 3.55
C PHE A 533 35.69 -20.43 2.92
N ALA A 534 36.02 -19.13 3.02
CA ALA A 534 37.37 -18.64 2.76
C ALA A 534 38.40 -19.29 3.72
N ASP A 535 37.94 -19.68 4.91
CA ASP A 535 38.71 -20.46 5.87
C ASP A 535 38.77 -21.94 5.45
N LYS A 536 39.97 -22.41 5.11
CA LYS A 536 40.19 -23.77 4.60
C LYS A 536 39.85 -24.86 5.62
N ASP A 537 40.01 -24.60 6.91
CA ASP A 537 39.72 -25.59 7.94
C ASP A 537 38.20 -25.78 8.08
N ILE A 538 37.46 -24.67 8.09
CA ILE A 538 35.99 -24.66 8.12
C ILE A 538 35.44 -25.31 6.84
N GLN A 539 35.98 -24.96 5.66
CA GLN A 539 35.58 -25.57 4.40
C GLN A 539 35.83 -27.08 4.37
N LYS A 540 36.99 -27.54 4.88
CA LYS A 540 37.32 -28.98 4.93
C LYS A 540 36.38 -29.73 5.86
N ALA A 541 36.09 -29.18 7.04
CA ALA A 541 35.11 -29.75 7.98
C ALA A 541 33.71 -29.80 7.35
N ALA A 542 33.26 -28.70 6.75
CA ALA A 542 31.97 -28.61 6.05
C ALA A 542 31.86 -29.66 4.93
N ASN A 543 32.90 -29.86 4.13
CA ASN A 543 32.93 -30.89 3.09
C ASN A 543 32.79 -32.30 3.67
N SER A 544 33.49 -32.60 4.78
CA SER A 544 33.37 -33.89 5.45
C SER A 544 31.96 -34.14 5.98
N TYR A 545 31.33 -33.12 6.59
CA TYR A 545 29.94 -33.22 7.04
C TYR A 545 28.96 -33.40 5.88
N SER A 546 29.18 -32.67 4.79
CA SER A 546 28.36 -32.78 3.57
C SER A 546 28.37 -34.19 3.01
N GLU A 547 29.55 -34.81 2.88
CA GLU A 547 29.65 -36.19 2.40
C GLU A 547 29.02 -37.21 3.35
N ASN A 548 29.16 -37.04 4.67
CA ASN A 548 28.52 -37.90 5.65
C ASN A 548 26.99 -37.80 5.59
N MET A 549 26.45 -36.58 5.49
CA MET A 549 25.01 -36.36 5.36
C MET A 549 24.47 -36.96 4.05
N LYS A 550 25.16 -36.81 2.91
CA LYS A 550 24.77 -37.47 1.65
C LYS A 550 24.80 -39.00 1.77
N ALA A 551 25.80 -39.56 2.44
CA ALA A 551 25.88 -41.00 2.69
C ALA A 551 24.70 -41.49 3.54
N GLY A 552 24.32 -40.72 4.57
CA GLY A 552 23.11 -40.95 5.36
C GLY A 552 21.83 -40.92 4.52
N THR A 553 21.65 -39.88 3.70
CA THR A 553 20.49 -39.78 2.80
C THR A 553 20.42 -40.94 1.80
N ARG A 554 21.55 -41.36 1.23
CA ARG A 554 21.64 -42.54 0.35
C ARG A 554 21.24 -43.83 1.04
N ALA A 555 21.61 -43.99 2.32
CA ALA A 555 21.22 -45.16 3.10
C ALA A 555 19.70 -45.19 3.33
N LEU A 556 19.11 -44.04 3.72
CA LEU A 556 17.66 -43.91 3.93
C LEU A 556 16.85 -44.20 2.65
N ILE A 557 17.28 -43.67 1.51
CA ILE A 557 16.59 -43.89 0.22
C ILE A 557 16.70 -45.35 -0.22
N ASN A 558 17.87 -45.99 -0.01
CA ASN A 558 18.04 -47.42 -0.30
C ASN A 558 17.12 -48.28 0.58
N GLU A 559 17.07 -48.00 1.88
CA GLU A 559 16.25 -48.72 2.85
C GLU A 559 14.75 -48.60 2.53
N HIS A 560 14.30 -47.42 2.10
CA HIS A 560 12.89 -47.12 1.87
C HIS A 560 12.56 -46.82 0.40
N SER A 561 13.20 -47.54 -0.53
CA SER A 561 12.98 -47.35 -1.96
C SER A 561 11.55 -47.70 -2.44
N THR A 562 10.87 -48.61 -1.74
CA THR A 562 9.50 -49.05 -2.07
C THR A 562 8.47 -47.92 -1.95
N PRO A 563 8.34 -47.20 -0.82
CA PRO A 563 7.43 -46.07 -0.73
C PRO A 563 7.73 -44.93 -1.71
N ILE A 564 9.00 -44.68 -2.07
CA ILE A 564 9.34 -43.69 -3.11
C ILE A 564 8.74 -44.11 -4.46
N LYS A 565 8.91 -45.36 -4.87
CA LYS A 565 8.35 -45.89 -6.11
C LYS A 565 6.82 -45.82 -6.11
N ALA A 566 6.19 -46.16 -4.98
CA ALA A 566 4.74 -46.07 -4.84
C ALA A 566 4.22 -44.62 -4.96
N MET A 567 4.88 -43.64 -4.32
CA MET A 567 4.53 -42.23 -4.47
C MET A 567 4.75 -41.72 -5.90
N ARG A 568 5.87 -42.12 -6.54
CA ARG A 568 6.17 -41.79 -7.93
C ARG A 568 5.08 -42.31 -8.88
N ASP A 569 4.71 -43.58 -8.75
CA ASP A 569 3.70 -44.20 -9.63
C ASP A 569 2.33 -43.53 -9.44
N ALA A 570 1.97 -43.21 -8.19
CA ALA A 570 0.75 -42.46 -7.89
C ALA A 570 0.78 -41.02 -8.44
N LEU A 571 1.95 -40.35 -8.42
CA LEU A 571 2.13 -39.03 -9.05
C LEU A 571 2.00 -39.08 -10.57
N LEU A 572 2.51 -40.12 -11.22
CA LEU A 572 2.37 -40.31 -12.66
C LEU A 572 0.91 -40.53 -13.08
N GLU A 573 0.11 -41.19 -12.22
CA GLU A 573 -1.32 -41.40 -12.46
C GLU A 573 -2.17 -40.14 -12.20
N LYS A 574 -1.99 -39.51 -11.03
CA LYS A 574 -2.86 -38.42 -10.55
C LYS A 574 -2.35 -37.01 -10.88
N GLY A 575 -1.05 -36.85 -11.16
CA GLY A 575 -0.37 -35.56 -11.33
C GLY A 575 -0.10 -34.79 -10.02
N GLU A 576 -1.00 -34.89 -9.05
CA GLU A 576 -0.88 -34.28 -7.72
C GLU A 576 -1.46 -35.21 -6.66
N LEU A 577 -0.77 -35.32 -5.51
CA LEU A 577 -1.19 -36.09 -4.34
C LEU A 577 -1.44 -35.12 -3.18
N ASN A 578 -2.58 -35.28 -2.52
CA ASN A 578 -2.87 -34.55 -1.30
C ASN A 578 -2.27 -35.26 -0.07
N SER A 579 -2.37 -34.64 1.10
CA SER A 579 -1.83 -35.20 2.34
C SER A 579 -2.38 -36.60 2.65
N ALA A 580 -3.66 -36.86 2.43
CA ALA A 580 -4.25 -38.17 2.72
C ALA A 580 -3.67 -39.27 1.82
N ASP A 581 -3.55 -39.01 0.51
CA ASP A 581 -2.93 -39.94 -0.44
C ASP A 581 -1.48 -40.29 -0.02
N ILE A 582 -0.71 -39.28 0.40
CA ILE A 582 0.70 -39.45 0.76
C ILE A 582 0.84 -40.33 2.01
N TYR A 583 0.07 -40.04 3.06
CA TYR A 583 0.13 -40.80 4.31
C TYR A 583 -0.47 -42.20 4.19
N GLU A 584 -1.42 -42.42 3.28
CA GLU A 584 -1.88 -43.77 2.94
C GLU A 584 -0.76 -44.61 2.33
N ILE A 585 0.00 -44.04 1.38
CA ILE A 585 1.15 -44.72 0.76
C ILE A 585 2.26 -44.98 1.78
N LEU A 586 2.61 -43.99 2.61
CA LEU A 586 3.63 -44.16 3.66
C LEU A 586 3.21 -45.23 4.67
N GLY A 587 1.96 -45.17 5.17
CA GLY A 587 1.43 -46.13 6.13
C GLY A 587 1.36 -47.56 5.58
N ALA A 588 0.98 -47.72 4.30
CA ALA A 588 0.99 -49.03 3.62
C ALA A 588 2.41 -49.65 3.51
N ASN A 589 3.45 -48.82 3.62
CA ASN A 589 4.86 -49.22 3.61
C ASN A 589 5.51 -49.22 5.01
N GLY A 590 4.71 -49.11 6.08
CA GLY A 590 5.18 -49.19 7.46
C GLY A 590 5.84 -47.93 8.01
N LEU A 591 5.55 -46.76 7.41
CA LEU A 591 6.09 -45.45 7.78
C LEU A 591 5.04 -44.50 8.38
#